data_AF-A0A931XWN8-F1
#
_entry.id   AF-A0A931XWN8-F1
#
_cell.length_a   1.000
_cell.length_b   1.000
_cell.length_c   1.000
_cell.angle_alpha   90.00
_cell.angle_beta   90.00
_cell.angle_gamma   90.00
#
_symmetry.space_group_name_H-M   'P 1'
#
loop_
_entity.id
_entity.type
_entity.pdbx_description
1 polymer ?
#
loop_
_entity_poly.entity_id
_entity_poly.type
_entity_poly.pdbx_seq_one_letter_code
_entity_poly.pdbx_strand_id
1 'polypeptide(L)'
;MWDMWKKSFDKWEDSTAKYLEHWMKSPLVLGPSGAMLTLVMKARAHAQEQRAKAWGDMGVATKRDQERTLHMLNQLQSRILDLEEKLDALNTSKNA
;
A
#
# COMPACT_ATOMS: atom_id res chain seq x y z
N MET A 1 -19.10 1.56 39.73
CA MET A 1 -19.15 1.01 38.35
C MET A 1 -17.79 1.00 37.69
N TRP A 2 -17.04 2.11 37.73
CA TRP A 2 -15.67 2.20 37.20
C TRP A 2 -14.69 1.17 37.80
N ASP A 3 -14.65 1.00 39.13
CA ASP A 3 -13.68 0.10 39.77
C ASP A 3 -13.89 -1.39 39.44
N MET A 4 -15.14 -1.79 39.22
CA MET A 4 -15.49 -3.16 38.85
C MET A 4 -15.11 -3.45 37.39
N TRP A 5 -15.33 -2.47 36.50
CA TRP A 5 -14.87 -2.54 35.12
C TRP A 5 -13.34 -2.58 35.07
N LYS A 6 -12.66 -1.71 35.83
CA LYS A 6 -11.19 -1.63 35.86
C LYS A 6 -10.56 -2.93 36.37
N LYS A 7 -11.04 -3.49 37.49
CA LYS A 7 -10.57 -4.82 37.97
C LYS A 7 -10.79 -5.94 36.95
N SER A 8 -11.88 -5.89 36.18
CA SER A 8 -12.15 -6.90 35.16
C SER A 8 -11.26 -6.71 33.93
N PHE A 9 -11.00 -5.46 33.56
CA PHE A 9 -10.05 -5.08 32.52
C PHE A 9 -8.62 -5.48 32.89
N ASP A 10 -8.15 -5.15 34.10
CA ASP A 10 -6.80 -5.48 34.57
C ASP A 10 -6.56 -7.00 34.57
N LYS A 11 -7.58 -7.79 34.96
CA LYS A 11 -7.51 -9.26 34.89
C LYS A 11 -7.47 -9.79 33.45
N TRP A 12 -8.23 -9.18 32.55
CA TRP A 12 -8.21 -9.52 31.14
C TRP A 12 -6.89 -9.14 30.48
N GLU A 13 -6.35 -7.97 30.80
CA GLU A 13 -5.07 -7.47 30.33
C GLU A 13 -3.93 -8.38 30.80
N ASP A 14 -3.86 -8.71 32.08
CA ASP A 14 -2.83 -9.61 32.63
C ASP A 14 -2.89 -11.00 31.99
N SER A 15 -4.10 -11.53 31.78
CA SER A 15 -4.27 -12.84 31.11
C SER A 15 -3.85 -12.77 29.64
N THR A 16 -4.30 -11.74 28.92
CA THR A 16 -4.02 -11.55 27.50
C THR A 16 -2.54 -11.27 27.26
N ALA A 17 -1.89 -10.49 28.13
CA ALA A 17 -0.47 -10.22 28.11
C ALA A 17 0.35 -11.51 28.25
N LYS A 18 -0.03 -12.40 29.18
CA LYS A 18 0.64 -13.71 29.33
C LYS A 18 0.51 -14.60 28.09
N TYR A 19 -0.66 -14.62 27.46
CA TYR A 19 -0.86 -15.35 26.20
C TYR A 19 -0.06 -14.74 25.03
N LEU A 20 -0.07 -13.42 24.89
CA LEU A 20 0.71 -12.71 23.88
C LEU A 20 2.21 -12.88 24.10
N GLU A 21 2.67 -12.81 25.33
CA GLU A 21 4.07 -13.02 25.69
C GLU A 21 4.52 -14.44 25.35
N HIS A 22 3.70 -15.46 25.65
CA HIS A 22 3.98 -16.84 25.27
C HIS A 22 4.00 -17.02 23.74
N TRP A 23 3.05 -16.39 23.04
CA TRP A 23 2.95 -16.44 21.58
C TRP A 23 4.13 -15.72 20.89
N MET A 24 4.55 -14.57 21.42
CA MET A 24 5.69 -13.79 20.93
C MET A 24 7.04 -14.39 21.31
N LYS A 25 7.13 -15.13 22.42
CA LYS A 25 8.36 -15.80 22.86
C LYS A 25 8.51 -17.21 22.28
N SER A 26 7.50 -17.74 21.59
CA SER A 26 7.56 -19.06 20.95
C SER A 26 7.99 -18.95 19.49
N PRO A 27 9.27 -19.26 19.16
CA PRO A 27 9.77 -19.21 17.78
C PRO A 27 9.06 -20.25 16.88
N LEU A 28 8.51 -21.30 17.51
CA LEU A 28 7.75 -22.37 16.86
C LEU A 28 6.42 -21.92 16.27
N VAL A 29 5.87 -20.78 16.71
CA VAL A 29 4.60 -20.25 16.19
C VAL A 29 4.84 -19.03 15.33
N LEU A 30 5.70 -18.09 15.74
CA LEU A 30 5.99 -16.88 14.98
C LEU A 30 6.61 -17.15 13.60
N GLY A 31 7.56 -18.09 13.52
CA GLY A 31 8.20 -18.45 12.25
C GLY A 31 7.21 -19.05 11.25
N PRO A 32 6.54 -20.17 11.58
CA PRO A 32 5.58 -20.81 10.69
C PRO A 32 4.35 -19.96 10.38
N SER A 33 3.83 -19.19 11.35
CA SER A 33 2.68 -18.30 11.11
C SER A 33 3.04 -17.11 10.22
N GLY A 34 4.24 -16.52 10.39
CA GLY A 34 4.74 -15.48 9.51
C GLY A 34 4.97 -15.98 8.08
N ALA A 35 5.50 -17.20 7.92
CA ALA A 35 5.66 -17.84 6.62
C ALA A 35 4.31 -18.13 5.95
N MET A 36 3.34 -18.65 6.71
CA MET A 36 1.98 -18.90 6.22
C MET A 36 1.27 -17.60 5.83
N LEU A 37 1.35 -16.56 6.66
CA LEU A 37 0.79 -15.24 6.33
C LEU A 37 1.44 -14.67 5.06
N THR A 38 2.76 -14.78 4.93
CA THR A 38 3.49 -14.36 3.73
C THR A 38 3.00 -15.11 2.49
N LEU A 39 2.83 -16.42 2.60
CA LEU A 39 2.33 -17.26 1.50
C LEU A 39 0.89 -16.87 1.12
N VAL A 40 0.01 -16.68 2.10
CA VAL A 40 -1.38 -16.23 1.88
C VAL A 40 -1.41 -14.85 1.23
N MET A 41 -0.57 -13.91 1.69
CA MET A 41 -0.51 -12.57 1.12
C MET A 41 0.02 -12.58 -0.32
N LYS A 42 1.06 -13.37 -0.62
CA LYS A 42 1.54 -13.57 -2.00
C LYS A 42 0.46 -14.17 -2.89
N ALA A 43 -0.23 -15.22 -2.42
CA ALA A 43 -1.34 -15.83 -3.17
C ALA A 43 -2.48 -14.82 -3.42
N ARG A 44 -2.84 -14.03 -2.42
CA ARG A 44 -3.84 -12.96 -2.54
C ARG A 44 -3.41 -11.89 -3.54
N ALA A 45 -2.15 -11.46 -3.50
CA ALA A 45 -1.60 -10.47 -4.43
C ALA A 45 -1.67 -10.98 -5.88
N HIS A 46 -1.23 -12.22 -6.13
CA HIS A 46 -1.36 -12.84 -7.45
C HIS A 46 -2.81 -12.96 -7.90
N ALA A 47 -3.73 -13.37 -7.02
CA ALA A 47 -5.15 -13.44 -7.35
C ALA A 47 -5.73 -12.06 -7.73
N GLN A 48 -5.32 -10.99 -7.04
CA GLN A 48 -5.72 -9.62 -7.38
C GLN A 48 -5.16 -9.18 -8.73
N GLU A 49 -3.90 -9.50 -9.04
CA GLU A 49 -3.28 -9.18 -10.32
C GLU A 49 -4.01 -9.87 -11.49
N GLN A 50 -4.35 -11.16 -11.33
CA GLN A 50 -5.07 -11.92 -12.36
C GLN A 50 -6.49 -11.39 -12.58
N ARG A 51 -7.19 -10.98 -11.51
CA ARG A 51 -8.51 -10.32 -11.64
C ARG A 51 -8.41 -8.97 -12.35
N ALA A 52 -7.39 -8.18 -12.03
CA ALA A 52 -7.17 -6.90 -12.69
C ALA A 52 -6.87 -7.10 -14.19
N LYS A 53 -6.07 -8.12 -14.54
CA LYS A 53 -5.84 -8.49 -15.94
C LYS A 53 -7.12 -8.93 -16.63
N ALA A 54 -7.89 -9.85 -16.04
CA ALA A 54 -9.15 -10.31 -16.61
C ALA A 54 -10.16 -9.16 -16.83
N TRP A 55 -10.26 -8.21 -15.89
CA TRP A 55 -11.07 -7.02 -16.08
C TRP A 55 -10.52 -6.07 -17.15
N GLY A 56 -9.20 -5.92 -17.23
CA GLY A 56 -8.54 -5.18 -18.30
C GLY A 56 -8.80 -5.80 -19.68
N ASP A 57 -8.72 -7.12 -19.81
CA ASP A 57 -9.00 -7.88 -21.04
C ASP A 57 -10.47 -7.76 -21.46
N MET A 58 -11.38 -7.62 -20.48
CA MET A 58 -12.79 -7.30 -20.72
C MET A 58 -13.04 -5.82 -21.06
N GLY A 59 -11.99 -5.00 -21.13
CA GLY A 59 -12.08 -3.58 -21.46
C GLY A 59 -12.57 -2.69 -20.31
N VAL A 60 -12.65 -3.22 -19.09
CA VAL A 60 -13.06 -2.45 -17.92
C VAL A 60 -11.84 -1.69 -17.37
N ALA A 61 -11.91 -0.36 -17.39
CA ALA A 61 -10.85 0.48 -16.84
C ALA A 61 -10.67 0.18 -15.35
N THR A 62 -9.51 -0.37 -14.98
CA THR A 62 -9.21 -0.68 -13.58
C THR A 62 -8.66 0.54 -12.86
N LYS A 63 -8.79 0.57 -11.52
CA LYS A 63 -8.17 1.63 -10.68
C LYS A 63 -6.67 1.77 -10.96
N ARG A 64 -5.96 0.66 -11.22
CA ARG A 64 -4.52 0.67 -11.53
C ARG A 64 -4.22 1.38 -12.84
N ASP A 65 -5.08 1.20 -13.83
CA ASP A 65 -4.92 1.87 -15.12
C ASP A 65 -5.24 3.36 -15.00
N GLN A 66 -6.20 3.75 -14.16
CA GLN A 66 -6.47 5.16 -13.83
C GLN A 66 -5.25 5.83 -13.19
N GLU A 67 -4.63 5.18 -12.19
CA GLU A 67 -3.43 5.69 -11.53
C GLU A 67 -2.25 5.83 -12.50
N ARG A 68 -2.04 4.84 -13.39
CA ARG A 68 -1.02 4.92 -14.44
C ARG A 68 -1.27 6.08 -15.40
N THR A 69 -2.49 6.23 -15.90
CA THR A 69 -2.85 7.33 -16.80
C THR A 69 -2.65 8.67 -16.12
N LEU A 70 -3.06 8.82 -14.86
CA LEU A 70 -2.86 10.05 -14.10
C LEU A 70 -1.37 10.36 -13.90
N HIS A 71 -0.54 9.35 -13.61
CA HIS A 71 0.90 9.53 -13.52
C HIS A 71 1.51 9.97 -14.86
N MET A 72 1.12 9.34 -15.97
CA MET A 72 1.60 9.71 -17.31
C MET A 72 1.16 11.13 -17.71
N LEU A 73 -0.06 11.54 -17.38
CA LEU A 73 -0.55 12.90 -17.61
C LEU A 73 0.30 13.92 -16.86
N ASN A 74 0.61 13.68 -15.60
CA ASN A 74 1.48 14.56 -14.81
C ASN A 74 2.90 14.64 -15.42
N GLN A 75 3.44 13.51 -15.87
CA GLN A 75 4.75 13.49 -16.53
C GLN A 75 4.75 14.28 -17.85
N LEU A 76 3.67 14.18 -18.64
CA LEU A 76 3.52 14.98 -19.86
C LEU A 76 3.43 16.47 -19.54
N GLN A 77 2.64 16.86 -18.53
CA GLN A 77 2.55 18.24 -18.09
C GLN A 77 3.91 18.81 -17.69
N SER A 78 4.70 18.04 -16.92
CA SER A 78 6.05 18.46 -16.51
C SER A 78 6.96 18.69 -17.72
N ARG A 79 6.94 17.79 -18.71
CA ARG A 79 7.74 17.94 -19.94
C ARG A 79 7.32 19.12 -20.80
N ILE A 80 6.01 19.43 -20.83
CA ILE A 80 5.49 20.61 -21.54
C ILE A 80 6.04 21.88 -20.88
N LEU A 81 5.98 21.98 -19.56
CA LEU A 81 6.52 23.12 -18.82
C LEU A 81 8.03 23.29 -19.08
N ASP A 82 8.80 22.21 -19.06
CA ASP A 82 10.24 22.26 -19.38
C ASP A 82 10.51 22.75 -20.82
N LEU A 83 9.63 22.42 -21.77
CA LEU A 83 9.76 22.87 -23.16
C LEU A 83 9.35 24.34 -23.32
N GLU A 84 8.32 24.78 -22.61
CA GLU A 84 7.89 26.17 -22.56
C GLU A 84 9.03 27.05 -22.00
N GLU A 85 9.66 26.64 -20.89
CA GLU A 85 10.78 27.37 -20.30
C GLU A 85 11.98 27.47 -21.27
N LYS A 86 12.29 26.38 -22.00
CA LYS A 86 13.36 26.40 -23.02
C LYS A 86 13.03 27.30 -24.21
N LEU A 87 11.78 27.33 -24.65
CA LEU A 87 11.35 28.21 -25.73
C LEU A 87 11.47 29.67 -25.33
N ASP A 88 11.07 30.01 -24.10
CA ASP A 88 11.20 31.37 -23.58
C ASP A 88 12.67 31.80 -23.44
N ALA A 89 13.54 30.91 -22.95
CA ALA A 89 14.97 31.17 -22.89
C ALA A 89 15.59 31.43 -24.28
N LEU A 90 15.23 30.62 -25.29
CA LEU A 90 15.69 30.80 -26.67
C LEU A 90 15.15 32.09 -27.30
N ASN A 91 13.87 32.41 -27.09
CA ASN A 91 13.28 33.65 -27.59
C ASN A 91 13.95 34.87 -26.96
N THR A 92 14.24 34.83 -25.66
CA THR A 92 14.95 35.89 -24.95
C THR A 92 16.38 36.06 -25.49
N SER A 93 17.10 34.95 -25.70
CA SER A 93 18.44 34.98 -26.30
C SER A 93 18.47 35.47 -27.74
N LYS A 94 17.41 35.27 -28.52
CA LYS A 94 17.32 35.73 -29.92
C LYS A 94 17.03 37.23 -30.02
N ASN A 95 16.38 37.80 -29.01
CA ASN A 95 16.01 39.21 -28.96
C ASN A 95 17.06 40.09 -28.23
N ALA A 96 18.13 39.50 -27.71
CA ALA A 96 19.29 40.16 -27.11
C ALA A 96 20.43 40.27 -28.13
#